data_AF-A0AAV7JRU5-F1
#
_entry.id   AF-A0AAV7JRU5-F1
#
_cell.length_a   1.000
_cell.length_b   1.000
_cell.length_c   1.000
_cell.angle_alpha   90.00
_cell.angle_beta   90.00
_cell.angle_gamma   90.00
#
_symmetry.space_group_name_H-M   'P 1'
#
loop_
_entity.id
_entity.type
_entity.pdbx_description
1 polymer ?
#
loop_
_entity_poly.entity_id
_entity_poly.type
_entity_poly.pdbx_seq_one_letter_code
_entity_poly.pdbx_strand_id
1 'polypeptide(L)'
;MAEKLSSSSSSESSDEQLKEEFETLDSIYQDDDNFKILDPRSLTYKFYPTDFKEFIVQFDFTSSYPDDPPNIHMELLYNTKLRTEEKDAIIYALQTEADNLLGVQMVYSLLEWGKDNLDEVVAEFSAESNQANSSQLPKVRREKKEHLTKATKRKLANMTDAKGEKPRGWNWVDVIKHLSKTGDTTDSQPS
;
A
#
# COMPACT_ATOMS: atom_id res chain seq x y z
N MET A 1 39.04 14.13 -9.12
CA MET A 1 37.95 13.28 -9.66
C MET A 1 37.91 12.01 -8.81
N ALA A 2 37.18 12.00 -7.69
CA ALA A 2 37.08 10.80 -6.84
C ALA A 2 35.84 10.86 -5.92
N GLU A 3 34.63 10.76 -6.48
CA GLU A 3 33.39 10.61 -5.68
C GLU A 3 32.34 9.72 -6.39
N LYS A 4 32.76 8.54 -6.88
CA LYS A 4 31.81 7.58 -7.49
C LYS A 4 31.91 6.14 -6.98
N LEU A 5 32.55 5.88 -5.84
CA LEU A 5 32.74 4.52 -5.33
C LEU A 5 31.92 4.16 -4.09
N SER A 6 31.20 5.12 -3.48
CA SER A 6 30.47 4.85 -2.23
C SER A 6 29.02 4.35 -2.44
N SER A 7 28.42 4.56 -3.60
CA SER A 7 27.01 4.19 -3.82
C SER A 7 26.80 2.73 -4.25
N SER A 8 27.79 2.09 -4.89
CA SER A 8 27.64 0.72 -5.39
C SER A 8 27.68 -0.35 -4.30
N SER A 9 28.49 -0.15 -3.25
CA SER A 9 28.65 -1.14 -2.19
C SER A 9 27.42 -1.30 -1.29
N SER A 10 26.55 -0.28 -1.21
CA SER A 10 25.34 -0.34 -0.39
C SER A 10 24.18 -1.01 -1.13
N SER A 11 24.09 -0.85 -2.45
CA SER A 11 23.06 -1.48 -3.27
C SER A 11 23.26 -2.99 -3.44
N GLU A 12 24.51 -3.44 -3.60
CA GLU A 12 24.82 -4.88 -3.77
C GLU A 12 24.38 -5.71 -2.56
N SER A 13 24.54 -5.18 -1.34
CA SER A 13 24.08 -5.85 -0.12
C SER A 13 22.55 -5.95 -0.02
N SER A 14 21.82 -4.95 -0.51
CA SER A 14 20.35 -4.96 -0.51
C SER A 14 19.77 -5.94 -1.53
N ASP A 15 20.41 -6.06 -2.70
CA ASP A 15 20.06 -7.04 -3.73
C ASP A 15 20.26 -8.48 -3.25
N GLU A 16 21.38 -8.75 -2.57
CA GLU A 16 21.66 -10.07 -2.00
C GLU A 16 20.61 -10.46 -0.94
N GLN A 17 20.24 -9.52 -0.05
CA GLN A 17 19.20 -9.75 0.96
C GLN A 17 17.84 -10.08 0.34
N LEU A 18 17.41 -9.31 -0.67
CA LEU A 18 16.14 -9.56 -1.36
C LEU A 18 16.15 -10.91 -2.10
N LYS A 19 17.28 -11.25 -2.71
CA LYS A 19 17.45 -12.52 -3.42
C LYS A 19 17.38 -13.72 -2.48
N GLU A 20 18.04 -13.66 -1.32
CA GLU A 20 17.96 -14.72 -0.30
C GLU A 20 16.52 -14.89 0.23
N GLU A 21 15.80 -13.78 0.41
CA GLU A 21 14.38 -13.80 0.79
C GLU A 21 13.52 -14.44 -0.30
N PHE A 22 13.74 -14.08 -1.58
CA PHE A 22 13.02 -14.67 -2.71
C PHE A 22 13.29 -16.17 -2.86
N GLU A 23 14.52 -16.64 -2.68
CA GLU A 23 14.86 -18.06 -2.74
C GLU A 23 14.19 -18.84 -1.60
N THR A 24 14.16 -18.25 -0.40
CA THR A 24 13.45 -18.83 0.75
C THR A 24 11.94 -18.94 0.45
N LEU A 25 11.36 -17.88 -0.13
CA LEU A 25 9.94 -17.85 -0.47
C LEU A 25 9.60 -18.80 -1.62
N ASP A 26 10.45 -18.92 -2.63
CA ASP A 26 10.29 -19.87 -3.73
C ASP A 26 10.23 -21.32 -3.20
N SER A 27 11.03 -21.64 -2.18
CA SER A 27 10.95 -22.94 -1.50
C SER A 27 9.68 -23.13 -0.67
N ILE A 28 9.12 -22.06 -0.08
CA ILE A 28 7.87 -22.11 0.70
C ILE A 28 6.67 -22.25 -0.23
N TYR A 29 6.69 -21.55 -1.37
CA TYR A 29 5.62 -21.46 -2.35
C TYR A 29 5.85 -22.33 -3.59
N GLN A 30 6.73 -23.33 -3.51
CA GLN A 30 7.13 -24.17 -4.66
C GLN A 30 5.93 -24.84 -5.37
N ASP A 31 4.89 -25.16 -4.62
CA ASP A 31 3.65 -25.78 -5.11
C ASP A 31 2.49 -24.77 -5.28
N ASP A 32 2.73 -23.47 -5.07
CA ASP A 32 1.72 -22.41 -5.16
C ASP A 32 1.85 -21.64 -6.49
N ASP A 33 1.00 -22.00 -7.46
CA ASP A 33 0.89 -21.33 -8.76
C ASP A 33 0.58 -19.81 -8.67
N ASN A 34 0.18 -19.34 -7.48
CA ASN A 34 -0.14 -17.94 -7.24
C ASN A 34 1.08 -17.06 -7.08
N PHE A 35 2.20 -17.62 -6.62
CA PHE A 35 3.43 -16.89 -6.36
C PHE A 35 4.34 -16.98 -7.59
N LYS A 36 4.67 -15.83 -8.17
CA LYS A 36 5.55 -15.76 -9.35
C LYS A 36 6.57 -14.66 -9.18
N ILE A 37 7.85 -15.01 -9.22
CA ILE A 37 8.95 -14.05 -9.32
C ILE A 37 9.09 -13.69 -10.81
N LEU A 38 8.96 -12.40 -11.17
CA LEU A 38 9.07 -11.93 -12.55
C LEU A 38 10.49 -11.45 -12.85
N ASP A 39 11.01 -10.61 -11.96
CA ASP A 39 12.34 -10.02 -12.05
C ASP A 39 13.08 -10.20 -10.71
N PRO A 40 14.41 -10.01 -10.67
CA PRO A 40 15.17 -10.09 -9.42
C PRO A 40 14.69 -9.16 -8.30
N ARG A 41 13.90 -8.14 -8.66
CA ARG A 41 13.28 -7.20 -7.71
C ARG A 41 11.78 -7.06 -7.90
N SER A 42 11.15 -7.96 -8.65
CA SER A 42 9.71 -7.89 -8.90
C SER A 42 9.07 -9.25 -8.71
N LEU A 43 8.00 -9.26 -7.94
CA LEU A 43 7.18 -10.45 -7.75
C LEU A 43 5.72 -10.13 -8.03
N THR A 44 4.97 -11.17 -8.31
CA THR A 44 3.53 -11.13 -8.51
C THR A 44 2.89 -12.19 -7.63
N TYR A 45 1.85 -11.79 -6.91
CA TYR A 45 1.05 -12.71 -6.12
C TYR A 45 -0.42 -12.61 -6.50
N LYS A 46 -1.04 -13.78 -6.71
CA LYS A 46 -2.48 -13.89 -6.95
C LYS A 46 -3.22 -14.12 -5.63
N PHE A 47 -4.13 -13.22 -5.29
CA PHE A 47 -4.97 -13.32 -4.11
C PHE A 47 -6.33 -13.95 -4.48
N TYR A 48 -6.81 -14.82 -3.60
CA TYR A 48 -8.15 -15.44 -3.65
C TYR A 48 -8.97 -15.00 -2.43
N PRO A 49 -9.46 -13.75 -2.37
CA PRO A 49 -10.39 -13.32 -1.33
C PRO A 49 -11.65 -14.21 -1.35
N THR A 50 -12.28 -14.41 -0.20
CA THR A 50 -13.44 -15.32 -0.07
C THR A 50 -14.68 -14.67 -0.68
N ASP A 51 -14.88 -13.38 -0.44
CA ASP A 51 -16.07 -12.66 -0.84
C ASP A 51 -15.88 -11.86 -2.15
N PHE A 52 -14.63 -11.69 -2.61
CA PHE A 52 -14.30 -10.96 -3.83
C PHE A 52 -13.72 -11.85 -4.93
N LYS A 53 -13.56 -11.25 -6.11
CA LYS A 53 -12.96 -11.92 -7.24
C LYS A 53 -11.44 -11.92 -7.07
N GLU A 54 -10.83 -13.02 -7.46
CA GLU A 54 -9.38 -13.14 -7.62
C GLU A 54 -8.77 -11.96 -8.36
N PHE A 55 -7.67 -11.46 -7.82
CA PHE A 55 -6.89 -10.37 -8.39
C PHE A 55 -5.41 -10.64 -8.20
N ILE A 56 -4.59 -9.95 -8.96
CA ILE A 56 -3.16 -10.14 -8.99
C ILE A 56 -2.48 -8.82 -8.61
N VAL A 57 -1.57 -8.87 -7.65
CA VAL A 57 -0.77 -7.71 -7.23
C VAL A 57 0.67 -7.93 -7.64
N GLN A 58 1.26 -6.93 -8.29
CA GLN A 58 2.68 -6.87 -8.58
C GLN A 58 3.37 -5.96 -7.56
N PHE A 59 4.51 -6.41 -7.04
CA PHE A 59 5.37 -5.67 -6.13
C PHE A 59 6.74 -5.48 -6.78
N ASP A 60 7.14 -4.24 -6.98
CA ASP A 60 8.44 -3.86 -7.54
C ASP A 60 9.30 -3.20 -6.47
N PHE A 61 10.30 -3.93 -5.97
CA PHE A 61 11.20 -3.48 -4.90
C PHE A 61 12.28 -2.54 -5.44
N THR A 62 12.50 -1.43 -4.75
CA THR A 62 13.51 -0.44 -5.13
C THR A 62 14.92 -0.90 -4.73
N SER A 63 15.93 -0.19 -5.24
CA SER A 63 17.34 -0.42 -4.86
C SER A 63 17.62 -0.22 -3.38
N SER A 64 16.78 0.54 -2.67
CA SER A 64 16.93 0.83 -1.25
C SER A 64 16.19 -0.16 -0.34
N TYR A 65 15.67 -1.27 -0.86
CA TYR A 65 15.08 -2.31 -0.02
C TYR A 65 16.05 -2.77 1.09
N PRO A 66 15.61 -3.01 2.34
CA PRO A 66 14.24 -2.84 2.87
C PRO A 66 13.94 -1.44 3.46
N ASP A 67 14.80 -0.44 3.26
CA ASP A 67 14.63 0.91 3.80
C ASP A 67 13.53 1.71 3.09
N ASP A 68 13.23 1.40 1.83
CA ASP A 68 12.12 1.96 1.06
C ASP A 68 11.04 0.90 0.78
N PRO A 69 9.75 1.29 0.76
CA PRO A 69 8.68 0.36 0.43
C PRO A 69 8.67 0.01 -1.07
N PRO A 70 8.13 -1.16 -1.46
CA PRO A 70 7.97 -1.51 -2.86
C PRO A 70 6.96 -0.59 -3.56
N ASN A 71 7.08 -0.50 -4.88
CA ASN A 71 6.04 0.06 -5.74
C ASN A 71 5.00 -1.04 -6.01
N ILE A 72 3.77 -0.80 -5.59
CA ILE A 72 2.69 -1.78 -5.70
C ILE A 72 1.78 -1.40 -6.87
N HIS A 73 1.60 -2.35 -7.79
CA HIS A 73 0.84 -2.15 -9.01
C HIS A 73 -0.22 -3.23 -9.22
N MET A 74 -1.39 -2.82 -9.70
CA MET A 74 -2.52 -3.70 -10.01
C MET A 74 -3.07 -3.49 -11.44
N GLU A 75 -2.20 -3.08 -12.35
CA GLU A 75 -2.53 -2.83 -13.76
C GLU A 75 -2.53 -4.09 -14.63
N LEU A 76 -2.38 -5.28 -14.02
CA LEU A 76 -2.50 -6.54 -14.74
C LEU A 76 -3.93 -6.68 -15.28
N LEU A 77 -4.05 -7.07 -16.55
CA LEU A 77 -5.33 -7.27 -17.27
C LEU A 77 -6.32 -8.19 -16.52
N TYR A 78 -5.80 -9.02 -15.62
CA TYR A 78 -6.57 -9.87 -14.72
C TYR A 78 -7.50 -9.07 -13.79
N ASN A 79 -7.12 -7.86 -13.42
CA ASN A 79 -7.81 -7.01 -12.45
C ASN A 79 -8.92 -6.16 -13.08
N THR A 80 -9.37 -6.49 -14.29
CA THR A 80 -10.48 -5.79 -14.98
C THR A 80 -11.81 -5.88 -14.22
N LYS A 81 -11.94 -6.83 -13.30
CA LYS A 81 -13.15 -7.05 -12.51
C LYS A 81 -13.23 -6.20 -11.23
N LEU A 82 -12.12 -5.57 -10.83
CA LEU A 82 -12.07 -4.63 -9.71
C LEU A 82 -12.27 -3.20 -10.22
N ARG A 83 -13.03 -2.41 -9.46
CA ARG A 83 -13.18 -0.97 -9.71
C ARG A 83 -11.88 -0.25 -9.35
N THR A 84 -11.63 0.89 -9.99
CA THR A 84 -10.46 1.72 -9.69
C THR A 84 -10.38 2.08 -8.21
N GLU A 85 -11.51 2.38 -7.58
CA GLU A 85 -11.59 2.68 -6.14
C GLU A 85 -11.12 1.52 -5.25
N GLU A 86 -11.51 0.28 -5.59
CA GLU A 86 -11.09 -0.93 -4.87
C GLU A 86 -9.60 -1.19 -5.09
N LYS A 87 -9.10 -0.92 -6.30
CA LYS A 87 -7.67 -1.06 -6.60
C LYS A 87 -6.83 -0.09 -5.78
N ASP A 88 -7.21 1.18 -5.77
CA ASP A 88 -6.50 2.21 -5.03
C ASP A 88 -6.52 1.94 -3.52
N ALA A 89 -7.63 1.40 -3.00
CA ALA A 89 -7.75 0.99 -1.61
C ALA A 89 -6.75 -0.12 -1.22
N ILE A 90 -6.69 -1.19 -2.01
CA ILE A 90 -5.74 -2.30 -1.80
C ILE A 90 -4.29 -1.80 -1.92
N ILE A 91 -3.96 -1.01 -2.95
CA ILE A 91 -2.62 -0.45 -3.14
C ILE A 91 -2.23 0.35 -1.89
N TYR A 92 -3.12 1.23 -1.43
CA TYR A 92 -2.88 2.05 -0.25
C TYR A 92 -2.68 1.23 1.02
N ALA A 93 -3.50 0.19 1.20
CA ALA A 93 -3.45 -0.64 2.40
C ALA A 93 -2.15 -1.46 2.46
N LEU A 94 -1.73 -2.05 1.33
CA LEU A 94 -0.45 -2.74 1.21
C LEU A 94 0.75 -1.80 1.33
N GLN A 95 0.67 -0.59 0.77
CA GLN A 95 1.72 0.43 0.91
C GLN A 95 1.87 0.85 2.38
N THR A 96 0.76 1.06 3.08
CA THR A 96 0.75 1.40 4.50
C THR A 96 1.40 0.32 5.34
N GLU A 97 1.13 -0.95 5.03
CA GLU A 97 1.76 -2.06 5.72
C GLU A 97 3.26 -2.17 5.39
N ALA A 98 3.65 -1.91 4.15
CA ALA A 98 5.07 -1.87 3.77
C ALA A 98 5.84 -0.77 4.53
N ASP A 99 5.23 0.41 4.71
CA ASP A 99 5.77 1.49 5.53
C ASP A 99 5.97 1.10 7.00
N ASN A 100 5.13 0.20 7.54
CA ASN A 100 5.28 -0.33 8.90
C ASN A 100 6.44 -1.33 9.02
N LEU A 101 6.84 -1.94 7.90
CA LEU A 101 7.85 -3.00 7.80
C LEU A 101 9.19 -2.49 7.25
N LEU A 102 9.41 -1.18 7.17
CA LEU A 102 10.69 -0.62 6.72
C LEU A 102 11.84 -1.03 7.62
N GLY A 103 12.98 -1.34 7.00
CA GLY A 103 14.19 -1.80 7.67
C GLY A 103 14.17 -3.29 8.06
N VAL A 104 13.15 -4.05 7.67
CA VAL A 104 13.08 -5.51 7.82
C VAL A 104 12.63 -6.20 6.54
N GLN A 105 12.87 -7.51 6.45
CA GLN A 105 12.32 -8.35 5.38
C GLN A 105 10.79 -8.33 5.45
N MET A 106 10.15 -7.81 4.41
CA MET A 106 8.71 -7.52 4.41
C MET A 106 7.93 -8.35 3.40
N VAL A 107 8.58 -9.10 2.49
CA VAL A 107 7.89 -9.77 1.39
C VAL A 107 6.89 -10.78 1.94
N TYR A 108 7.35 -11.69 2.79
CA TYR A 108 6.49 -12.69 3.41
C TYR A 108 5.34 -12.05 4.20
N SER A 109 5.67 -11.05 5.01
CA SER A 109 4.69 -10.36 5.86
C SER A 109 3.62 -9.63 5.06
N LEU A 110 3.99 -8.99 3.93
CA LEU A 110 3.04 -8.35 3.03
C LEU A 110 2.10 -9.34 2.37
N LEU A 111 2.61 -10.50 1.95
CA LEU A 111 1.79 -11.54 1.34
C LEU A 111 0.79 -12.11 2.36
N GLU A 112 1.25 -12.41 3.57
CA GLU A 112 0.39 -12.96 4.61
C GLU A 112 -0.64 -11.95 5.09
N TRP A 113 -0.22 -10.71 5.36
CA TRP A 113 -1.12 -9.62 5.69
C TRP A 113 -2.17 -9.40 4.60
N GLY A 114 -1.76 -9.50 3.33
CA GLY A 114 -2.66 -9.36 2.19
C GLY A 114 -3.76 -10.43 2.14
N LYS A 115 -3.44 -11.67 2.52
CA LYS A 115 -4.44 -12.76 2.56
C LYS A 115 -5.52 -12.51 3.62
N ASP A 116 -5.11 -11.99 4.77
CA ASP A 116 -6.01 -11.83 5.92
C ASP A 116 -6.84 -10.54 5.85
N ASN A 117 -6.28 -9.46 5.28
CA ASN A 117 -6.88 -8.12 5.40
C ASN A 117 -7.51 -7.59 4.11
N LEU A 118 -7.10 -8.07 2.93
CA LEU A 118 -7.62 -7.49 1.67
C LEU A 118 -9.09 -7.81 1.44
N ASP A 119 -9.62 -8.90 1.99
CA ASP A 119 -11.05 -9.21 1.94
C ASP A 119 -11.86 -8.10 2.66
N GLU A 120 -11.44 -7.73 3.88
CA GLU A 120 -12.08 -6.66 4.65
C GLU A 120 -11.92 -5.29 3.98
N VAL A 121 -10.72 -4.98 3.48
CA VAL A 121 -10.45 -3.70 2.77
C VAL A 121 -11.35 -3.56 1.55
N VAL A 122 -11.49 -4.60 0.72
CA VAL A 122 -12.35 -4.51 -0.47
C VAL A 122 -13.83 -4.44 -0.06
N ALA A 123 -14.23 -5.16 0.99
CA ALA A 123 -15.60 -5.12 1.51
C ALA A 123 -16.01 -3.74 2.01
N GLU A 124 -15.15 -3.07 2.78
CA GLU A 124 -15.41 -1.74 3.32
C GLU A 124 -15.63 -0.72 2.19
N PHE A 125 -14.76 -0.71 1.18
CA PHE A 125 -14.87 0.21 0.05
C PHE A 125 -16.05 -0.13 -0.88
N SER A 126 -16.38 -1.42 -1.02
CA SER A 126 -17.54 -1.83 -1.81
C SER A 126 -18.86 -1.43 -1.13
N ALA A 127 -18.94 -1.54 0.20
CA ALA A 127 -20.09 -1.09 0.99
C ALA A 127 -20.23 0.44 1.00
N GLU A 128 -19.13 1.18 1.15
CA GLU A 128 -19.12 2.65 1.18
C GLU A 128 -19.57 3.25 -0.17
N SER A 129 -19.24 2.61 -1.30
CA SER A 129 -19.68 3.04 -2.64
C SER A 129 -21.20 3.01 -2.85
N ASN A 130 -21.93 2.22 -2.06
CA ASN A 130 -23.39 2.16 -2.06
C ASN A 130 -24.04 3.13 -1.05
N GLN A 131 -23.25 3.79 -0.19
CA GLN A 131 -23.73 4.70 0.85
C GLN A 131 -23.44 6.18 0.57
N ALA A 132 -23.26 6.56 -0.69
CA ALA A 132 -23.34 7.96 -1.12
C ALA A 132 -24.78 8.50 -1.10
N ASN A 133 -25.55 8.27 -0.03
CA ASN A 133 -26.70 9.10 0.34
C ASN A 133 -27.18 8.91 1.79
N SER A 134 -26.31 9.03 2.79
CA SER A 134 -26.73 9.63 4.07
C SER A 134 -25.53 10.02 4.93
N SER A 135 -25.33 11.32 5.03
CA SER A 135 -24.72 11.96 6.18
C SER A 135 -25.25 11.36 7.49
N GLN A 136 -24.38 10.75 8.31
CA GLN A 136 -24.27 10.99 9.76
C GLN A 136 -23.27 10.03 10.42
N LEU A 137 -22.23 10.62 11.01
CA LEU A 137 -21.36 10.01 12.03
C LEU A 137 -22.17 9.36 13.15
N PRO A 138 -21.66 8.27 13.74
CA PRO A 138 -21.62 8.25 15.20
C PRO A 138 -20.27 7.80 15.78
N LYS A 139 -19.83 8.59 16.76
CA LYS A 139 -18.78 8.26 17.73
C LYS A 139 -19.12 6.97 18.47
N VAL A 140 -18.23 5.97 18.45
CA VAL A 140 -18.17 4.96 19.51
C VAL A 140 -16.73 4.78 19.98
N ARG A 141 -16.53 5.04 21.27
CA ARG A 141 -15.30 4.80 22.04
C ARG A 141 -15.16 3.32 22.38
N ARG A 142 -13.90 2.85 22.45
CA ARG A 142 -13.26 1.89 23.39
C ARG A 142 -12.27 1.01 22.61
N GLU A 143 -11.13 0.52 23.10
CA GLU A 143 -10.35 0.67 24.34
C GLU A 143 -8.93 0.12 24.02
N LYS A 144 -7.90 0.66 24.68
CA LYS A 144 -6.49 0.28 24.51
C LYS A 144 -6.20 -1.15 24.97
N LYS A 145 -5.51 -1.95 24.15
CA LYS A 145 -4.20 -2.63 24.36
C LYS A 145 -3.63 -2.84 22.94
N GLU A 146 -2.39 -2.54 22.59
CA GLU A 146 -1.17 -3.06 23.17
C GLU A 146 0.03 -2.15 22.83
N HIS A 147 1.19 -2.49 23.34
CA HIS A 147 2.24 -1.57 23.75
C HIS A 147 3.05 -0.95 22.59
N LEU A 148 2.59 0.17 22.01
CA LEU A 148 3.46 1.03 21.19
C LEU A 148 4.66 1.51 22.03
N THR A 149 5.85 1.11 21.62
CA THR A 149 7.13 1.49 22.22
C THR A 149 7.24 3.01 22.33
N LYS A 150 7.77 3.50 23.45
CA LYS A 150 7.88 4.93 23.81
C LYS A 150 8.48 5.82 22.70
N ALA A 151 9.26 5.27 21.77
CA ALA A 151 9.81 5.97 20.62
C ALA A 151 8.75 6.35 19.57
N THR A 152 7.80 5.45 19.27
CA THR A 152 6.72 5.65 18.28
C THR A 152 5.77 6.77 18.70
N LYS A 153 5.53 6.89 20.02
CA LYS A 153 4.66 7.93 20.57
C LYS A 153 5.23 9.35 20.44
N ARG A 154 6.56 9.49 20.38
CA ARG A 154 7.23 10.81 20.26
C ARG A 154 7.25 11.32 18.81
N LYS A 155 7.30 10.42 17.82
CA LYS A 155 7.17 10.75 16.39
C LYS A 155 5.74 11.27 16.06
N LEU A 156 4.70 10.62 16.61
CA LEU A 156 3.30 11.03 16.43
C LEU A 156 2.96 12.40 17.03
N ALA A 157 3.60 12.79 18.14
CA ALA A 157 3.32 14.06 18.82
C ALA A 157 3.85 15.29 18.07
N ASN A 158 4.80 15.12 17.15
CA ASN A 158 5.36 16.22 16.34
C ASN A 158 4.67 16.37 14.96
N MET A 159 3.67 15.55 14.66
CA MET A 159 2.99 15.50 13.36
C MET A 159 1.52 15.94 13.45
N THR A 160 1.17 16.77 14.45
CA THR A 160 -0.18 17.30 14.63
C THR A 160 -0.11 18.79 14.92
N ASP A 161 -0.74 19.60 14.07
CA ASP A 161 -0.88 21.04 14.28
C ASP A 161 -1.79 21.31 15.50
N ALA A 162 -1.71 22.51 16.08
CA ALA A 162 -2.35 22.93 17.33
C ALA A 162 -3.90 22.85 17.33
N LYS A 163 -4.52 22.44 16.22
CA LYS A 163 -5.96 22.22 16.07
C LYS A 163 -6.40 20.75 16.12
N GLY A 164 -5.47 19.79 16.19
CA GLY A 164 -5.83 18.36 16.16
C GLY A 164 -6.35 17.88 14.79
N GLU A 165 -6.24 18.72 13.76
CA GLU A 165 -6.54 18.37 12.38
C GLU A 165 -5.25 17.92 11.69
N LYS A 166 -5.29 16.74 11.09
CA LYS A 166 -4.19 16.22 10.27
C LYS A 166 -4.15 17.03 8.96
N PRO A 167 -2.97 17.34 8.41
CA PRO A 167 -2.83 18.27 7.30
C PRO A 167 -3.68 17.88 6.09
N ARG A 168 -4.22 18.87 5.35
CA ARG A 168 -4.88 18.63 4.06
C ARG A 168 -3.88 17.90 3.14
N GLY A 169 -4.32 16.80 2.53
CA GLY A 169 -3.43 15.84 1.85
C GLY A 169 -3.12 14.58 2.68
N TRP A 170 -3.57 14.49 3.93
CA TRP A 170 -3.48 13.27 4.76
C TRP A 170 -4.51 12.18 4.37
N ASN A 171 -5.54 12.55 3.60
CA ASN A 171 -6.53 11.64 3.03
C ASN A 171 -6.60 11.92 1.52
N TRP A 172 -6.20 10.93 0.70
CA TRP A 172 -6.13 11.09 -0.76
C TRP A 172 -7.50 10.96 -1.43
N VAL A 173 -8.51 10.35 -0.78
CA VAL A 173 -9.91 10.37 -1.23
C VAL A 173 -10.43 11.82 -1.28
N ASP A 174 -10.00 12.68 -0.34
CA ASP A 174 -10.31 14.13 -0.37
C ASP A 174 -9.56 14.85 -1.50
N VAL A 175 -8.35 14.40 -1.86
CA VAL A 175 -7.55 14.95 -2.98
C VAL A 175 -8.14 14.55 -4.34
N ILE A 176 -8.53 13.29 -4.53
CA ILE A 176 -9.16 12.79 -5.76
C ILE A 176 -10.56 13.38 -5.95
N LYS A 177 -11.37 13.48 -4.88
CA LYS A 177 -12.67 14.19 -4.92
C LYS A 177 -12.52 15.67 -5.23
N HIS A 178 -11.45 16.30 -4.76
CA HIS A 178 -11.17 17.71 -5.06
C HIS A 178 -10.72 17.89 -6.51
N LEU A 179 -9.87 17.00 -7.03
CA LEU A 179 -9.38 17.05 -8.42
C LEU A 179 -10.47 16.73 -9.44
N SER A 180 -11.35 15.76 -9.17
CA SER A 180 -12.49 15.43 -10.04
C SER A 180 -13.53 16.56 -10.14
N LYS A 181 -13.47 17.54 -9.23
CA LYS A 181 -14.33 18.72 -9.23
C LYS A 181 -13.78 19.91 -10.01
N THR A 182 -12.53 19.86 -10.50
CA THR A 182 -11.90 20.97 -11.26
C THR A 182 -11.99 20.83 -12.78
N GLY A 183 -12.82 19.92 -13.30
CA GLY A 183 -12.94 19.63 -14.73
C GLY A 183 -13.98 20.44 -15.52
N ASP A 184 -14.73 21.35 -14.91
CA ASP A 184 -15.81 22.11 -15.57
C ASP A 184 -15.70 23.62 -15.29
N THR A 185 -14.76 24.29 -15.96
CA THR A 185 -14.83 25.74 -16.16
C THR A 185 -14.40 26.08 -17.58
N THR A 186 -15.13 25.57 -18.58
CA THR A 186 -15.07 26.16 -19.92
C THR A 186 -15.79 27.50 -19.89
N ASP A 187 -14.99 28.55 -19.77
CA ASP A 187 -15.09 29.86 -20.41
C ASP A 187 -16.46 30.20 -21.05
N SER A 188 -17.16 31.16 -20.46
CA SER A 188 -18.21 31.92 -21.12
C SER A 188 -18.11 33.37 -20.65
N GLN A 189 -17.30 34.16 -21.35
CA GLN A 189 -17.31 35.62 -21.30
C GLN A 189 -18.39 36.17 -22.25
N PRO A 190 -19.39 36.93 -21.79
CA PRO A 190 -20.13 37.82 -22.68
C PRO A 190 -19.42 39.19 -22.74
N SER A 191 -19.25 39.68 -23.96
CA SER A 191 -18.89 41.08 -24.27
C SER A 191 -20.07 42.02 -24.07
#